data_AF-A0A564VCR2-F1
#
_entry.id   AF-A0A564VCR2-F1
#
_cell.length_a   1.000
_cell.length_b   1.000
_cell.length_c   1.000
_cell.angle_alpha   90.00
_cell.angle_beta   90.00
_cell.angle_gamma   90.00
#
_symmetry.space_group_name_H-M   'P 1'
#
loop_
_entity.id
_entity.type
_entity.pdbx_description
1 polymer ?
#
loop_
_entity_poly.entity_id
_entity_poly.type
_entity_poly.pdbx_seq_one_letter_code
_entity_poly.pdbx_strand_id
1 'polypeptide(L)'
;MVTVWALTKRVFLSAIILGAMVNIACVASITGAQIMLAARGTSAVMIGLLGTAMGVSTLVGSLLANKLVDMVPTGRLIAGALALFAVSQMPLLFLHSYAAILICQILAGLPFPALNAGLLGFLYGKTPDNMQGRASAVFETTVGILGAACPAMVGWLLQQPDLGFTAVMGVAVACSVAGLAISLAGPLRSIPTPERWSEVAL
;
A
#
# COMPACT_ATOMS: atom_id res chain seq x y z
N MET A 1 9.34 -26.01 1.63
CA MET A 1 10.66 -25.58 1.10
C MET A 1 10.70 -24.10 0.70
N VAL A 2 9.80 -23.57 -0.15
CA VAL A 2 9.81 -22.12 -0.49
C VAL A 2 9.37 -21.21 0.66
N THR A 3 8.36 -21.59 1.44
CA THR A 3 7.94 -20.82 2.62
C THR A 3 9.05 -20.71 3.66
N VAL A 4 9.72 -21.83 3.96
CA VAL A 4 10.89 -21.84 4.86
C VAL A 4 12.02 -20.98 4.29
N TRP A 5 12.31 -21.06 2.98
CA TRP A 5 13.29 -20.20 2.32
C TRP A 5 12.93 -18.71 2.43
N ALA A 6 11.68 -18.33 2.16
CA ALA A 6 11.21 -16.95 2.31
C ALA A 6 11.35 -16.45 3.74
N LEU A 7 11.03 -17.28 4.74
CA LEU A 7 11.18 -16.96 6.17
C LEU A 7 12.65 -16.84 6.60
N THR A 8 13.61 -17.38 5.84
CA THR A 8 15.05 -17.23 6.14
C THR A 8 15.65 -15.94 5.58
N LYS A 9 14.92 -15.22 4.72
CA LYS A 9 15.39 -14.01 4.01
C LYS A 9 14.80 -12.77 4.68
N ARG A 10 15.65 -12.02 5.40
CA ARG A 10 15.21 -10.86 6.21
C ARG A 10 14.57 -9.76 5.36
N VAL A 11 15.06 -9.56 4.15
CA VAL A 11 14.52 -8.56 3.21
C VAL A 11 13.18 -9.03 2.66
N PHE A 12 13.04 -10.32 2.33
CA PHE A 12 11.78 -10.91 1.88
C PHE A 12 10.69 -10.82 2.95
N LEU A 13 11.02 -11.16 4.20
CA LEU A 13 10.13 -11.00 5.34
C LEU A 13 9.70 -9.55 5.54
N SER A 14 10.66 -8.61 5.51
CA SER A 14 10.36 -7.18 5.65
C SER A 14 9.46 -6.69 4.52
N ALA A 15 9.66 -7.20 3.30
CA ALA A 15 8.81 -6.91 2.14
C ALA A 15 7.39 -7.46 2.31
N ILE A 16 7.21 -8.69 2.82
CA ILE A 16 5.87 -9.25 3.12
C ILE A 16 5.15 -8.36 4.14
N ILE A 17 5.81 -8.02 5.25
CA ILE A 17 5.19 -7.22 6.30
C ILE A 17 4.82 -5.84 5.77
N LEU A 18 5.71 -5.19 5.02
CA LEU A 18 5.43 -3.90 4.40
C LEU A 18 4.29 -4.00 3.39
N GLY A 19 4.30 -5.01 2.52
CA GLY A 19 3.24 -5.27 1.55
C GLY A 19 1.88 -5.48 2.22
N ALA A 20 1.85 -6.24 3.33
CA ALA A 20 0.64 -6.45 4.12
C ALA A 20 0.13 -5.15 4.75
N MET A 21 1.00 -4.35 5.37
CA MET A 21 0.62 -3.07 5.97
C MET A 21 0.06 -2.09 4.94
N VAL A 22 0.71 -1.99 3.78
CA VAL A 22 0.26 -1.13 2.68
C VAL A 22 -1.08 -1.61 2.11
N ASN A 23 -1.23 -2.93 1.95
CA ASN A 23 -2.46 -3.51 1.43
C ASN A 23 -3.63 -3.25 2.38
N ILE A 24 -3.45 -3.49 3.68
CA ILE A 24 -4.46 -3.17 4.71
C ILE A 24 -4.78 -1.68 4.68
N ALA A 25 -3.78 -0.80 4.65
CA ALA A 25 -4.04 0.65 4.64
C ALA A 25 -4.83 1.11 3.41
N CYS A 26 -4.48 0.58 2.23
CA CYS A 26 -5.13 0.90 0.97
C CYS A 26 -6.57 0.37 0.94
N VAL A 27 -6.77 -0.91 1.25
CA VAL A 27 -8.10 -1.54 1.28
C VAL A 27 -8.99 -0.90 2.34
N ALA A 28 -8.47 -0.65 3.54
CA ALA A 28 -9.20 0.03 4.61
C ALA A 28 -9.69 1.41 4.18
N SER A 29 -8.81 2.20 3.56
CA SER A 29 -9.14 3.55 3.09
C SER A 29 -10.21 3.53 2.00
N ILE A 30 -10.03 2.71 0.95
CA ILE A 30 -10.95 2.64 -0.18
C ILE A 30 -12.32 2.12 0.25
N THR A 31 -12.35 0.94 0.89
CA THR A 31 -13.58 0.31 1.31
C THR A 31 -14.27 1.12 2.39
N GLY A 32 -13.50 1.69 3.32
CA GLY A 32 -14.03 2.59 4.36
C GLY A 32 -14.72 3.80 3.78
N ALA A 33 -14.09 4.47 2.82
CA ALA A 33 -14.66 5.64 2.15
C ALA A 33 -15.95 5.28 1.39
N GLN A 34 -15.95 4.15 0.66
CA GLN A 34 -17.11 3.69 -0.09
C GLN A 34 -18.30 3.34 0.81
N ILE A 35 -18.08 2.55 1.87
CA ILE A 35 -19.14 2.15 2.80
C ILE A 35 -19.66 3.38 3.56
N MET A 36 -18.78 4.27 4.02
CA MET A 36 -19.18 5.49 4.73
C MET A 36 -20.05 6.40 3.86
N LEU A 37 -19.69 6.59 2.59
CA LEU A 37 -20.46 7.43 1.67
C LEU A 37 -21.79 6.77 1.29
N ALA A 38 -21.81 5.45 1.11
CA ALA A 38 -23.04 4.70 0.90
C ALA A 38 -23.99 4.83 2.10
N ALA A 39 -23.47 4.69 3.33
CA ALA A 39 -24.25 4.84 4.56
C ALA A 39 -24.84 6.26 4.72
N ARG A 40 -24.18 7.28 4.18
CA ARG A 40 -24.67 8.67 4.15
C ARG A 40 -25.68 8.95 3.03
N GLY A 41 -26.08 7.96 2.24
CA GLY A 41 -27.00 8.13 1.11
C GLY A 41 -26.38 8.87 -0.09
N THR A 42 -25.06 8.88 -0.21
CA THR A 42 -24.35 9.47 -1.36
C THR A 42 -24.73 8.70 -2.64
N SER A 43 -24.93 9.42 -3.75
CA SER A 43 -25.32 8.79 -5.01
C SER A 43 -24.25 7.80 -5.50
N ALA A 44 -24.69 6.70 -6.13
CA ALA A 44 -23.79 5.68 -6.69
C ALA A 44 -22.82 6.26 -7.73
N VAL A 45 -23.23 7.31 -8.45
CA VAL A 45 -22.38 8.02 -9.43
C VAL A 45 -21.20 8.71 -8.74
N MET A 46 -21.43 9.37 -7.60
CA MET A 46 -20.35 10.01 -6.84
C MET A 46 -19.40 8.96 -6.22
N ILE A 47 -19.94 7.86 -5.70
CA ILE A 47 -19.10 6.75 -5.20
C ILE A 47 -18.27 6.14 -6.35
N GLY A 48 -18.86 5.98 -7.54
CA GLY A 48 -18.16 5.55 -8.75
C GLY A 48 -17.06 6.51 -9.17
N LEU A 49 -17.30 7.82 -9.08
CA LEU A 49 -16.33 8.87 -9.41
C LEU A 49 -15.08 8.79 -8.53
N LEU A 50 -15.20 8.41 -7.26
CA LEU A 50 -14.04 8.13 -6.41
C LEU A 50 -13.16 7.02 -6.97
N GLY A 51 -13.78 5.91 -7.37
CA GLY A 51 -13.08 4.78 -7.99
C GLY A 51 -12.40 5.19 -9.30
N THR A 52 -13.11 5.95 -10.15
CA THR A 52 -12.57 6.47 -11.42
C THR A 52 -11.39 7.41 -11.18
N ALA A 53 -11.52 8.39 -10.28
CA ALA A 53 -10.48 9.37 -10.01
C ALA A 53 -9.23 8.69 -9.43
N MET A 54 -9.41 7.73 -8.52
CA MET A 54 -8.31 6.92 -8.01
C MET A 54 -7.67 6.08 -9.11
N GLY A 55 -8.46 5.44 -9.97
CA GLY A 55 -7.96 4.67 -11.12
C GLY A 55 -7.13 5.53 -12.08
N VAL A 56 -7.62 6.72 -12.43
CA VAL A 56 -6.88 7.70 -13.27
C VAL A 56 -5.58 8.14 -12.59
N SER A 57 -5.62 8.47 -11.30
CA SER A 57 -4.41 8.85 -10.55
C SER A 57 -3.36 7.74 -10.50
N THR A 58 -3.82 6.48 -10.35
CA THR A 58 -2.96 5.30 -10.35
C THR A 58 -2.38 5.04 -11.75
N LEU A 59 -3.16 5.28 -12.81
CA LEU A 59 -2.66 5.19 -14.18
C LEU A 59 -1.60 6.27 -14.47
N VAL A 60 -1.83 7.50 -14.04
CA VAL A 60 -0.82 8.57 -14.14
C VAL A 60 0.43 8.20 -13.34
N GLY A 61 0.26 7.68 -12.13
CA GLY A 61 1.34 7.19 -11.28
C GLY A 61 2.15 6.07 -11.94
N SER A 62 1.51 5.13 -12.65
CA SER A 62 2.20 4.00 -13.29
C SER A 62 3.05 4.44 -14.48
N LEU A 63 2.61 5.44 -15.25
CA LEU A 63 3.40 6.02 -16.33
C LEU A 63 4.70 6.68 -15.81
N LEU A 64 4.66 7.24 -14.59
CA LEU A 64 5.81 7.86 -13.95
C LEU A 64 6.66 6.86 -13.15
N ALA A 65 6.07 5.73 -12.72
CA ALA A 65 6.69 4.77 -11.81
C ALA A 65 8.00 4.19 -12.35
N ASN A 66 8.03 3.74 -13.60
CA ASN A 66 9.24 3.13 -14.18
C ASN A 66 10.42 4.13 -14.17
N LYS A 67 10.18 5.38 -14.61
CA LYS A 67 11.19 6.44 -14.57
C LYS A 67 11.66 6.73 -13.15
N LEU A 68 10.74 6.76 -12.18
CA LEU A 68 11.08 6.99 -10.77
C LEU A 68 11.91 5.86 -10.17
N VAL A 69 11.60 4.61 -10.51
CA VAL A 69 12.35 3.42 -10.07
C VAL A 69 13.78 3.43 -10.60
N ASP A 70 13.98 3.86 -11.85
CA ASP A 70 15.32 3.92 -12.46
C ASP A 70 16.17 5.06 -11.87
N MET A 71 15.55 6.21 -11.55
CA MET A 71 16.27 7.39 -11.06
C MET A 71 16.51 7.42 -9.55
N VAL A 72 15.63 6.80 -8.75
CA VAL A 72 15.65 6.92 -7.29
C VAL A 72 15.98 5.56 -6.65
N PRO A 73 16.88 5.51 -5.66
CA PRO A 73 17.12 4.28 -4.91
C PRO A 73 15.82 3.68 -4.38
N THR A 74 15.60 2.38 -4.62
CA THR A 74 14.33 1.71 -4.34
C THR A 74 13.89 1.87 -2.88
N GLY A 75 14.82 1.82 -1.93
CA GLY A 75 14.51 2.04 -0.51
C GLY A 75 13.94 3.43 -0.22
N ARG A 76 14.50 4.47 -0.85
CA ARG A 76 14.01 5.86 -0.73
C ARG A 76 12.69 6.04 -1.45
N LEU A 77 12.51 5.40 -2.60
CA LEU A 77 11.26 5.44 -3.35
C LEU A 77 10.11 4.84 -2.54
N ILE A 78 10.32 3.66 -1.95
CA ILE A 78 9.33 2.99 -1.08
C ILE A 78 8.99 3.89 0.12
N ALA A 79 10.00 4.43 0.81
CA ALA A 79 9.77 5.33 1.95
C ALA A 79 9.04 6.62 1.55
N GLY A 80 9.41 7.24 0.43
CA GLY A 80 8.75 8.44 -0.09
C GLY A 80 7.30 8.18 -0.48
N ALA A 81 7.03 7.04 -1.14
CA ALA A 81 5.68 6.62 -1.49
C ALA A 81 4.81 6.39 -0.26
N LEU A 82 5.35 5.72 0.77
CA LEU A 82 4.67 5.50 2.05
C LEU A 82 4.42 6.79 2.82
N ALA A 83 5.38 7.71 2.82
CA ALA A 83 5.22 9.01 3.46
C ALA A 83 4.13 9.83 2.77
N LEU A 84 4.12 9.89 1.44
CA LEU A 84 3.07 10.57 0.68
C LEU A 84 1.70 9.93 0.93
N PHE A 85 1.63 8.59 0.93
CA PHE A 85 0.40 7.88 1.25
C PHE A 85 -0.08 8.22 2.67
N ALA A 86 0.76 8.11 3.69
CA ALA A 86 0.40 8.42 5.07
C ALA A 86 -0.10 9.86 5.23
N VAL A 87 0.64 10.84 4.70
CA VAL A 87 0.28 12.27 4.76
C VAL A 87 -1.03 12.53 4.02
N SER A 88 -1.25 11.88 2.87
CA SER A 88 -2.49 12.04 2.11
C SER A 88 -3.72 11.54 2.88
N GLN A 89 -3.56 10.59 3.79
CA GLN A 89 -4.66 10.00 4.56
C GLN A 89 -4.92 10.70 5.89
N MET A 90 -3.92 11.42 6.45
CA MET A 90 -4.06 12.13 7.72
C MET A 90 -5.25 13.10 7.79
N PRO A 91 -5.57 13.90 6.74
CA PRO A 91 -6.71 14.81 6.78
C PRO A 91 -8.04 14.10 7.04
N LEU A 92 -8.19 12.84 6.61
CA LEU A 92 -9.44 12.08 6.77
C LEU A 92 -9.70 11.62 8.20
N LEU A 93 -8.73 11.78 9.11
CA LEU A 93 -8.96 11.63 10.56
C LEU A 93 -9.88 12.72 11.12
N PHE A 94 -9.92 13.89 10.46
CA PHE A 94 -10.65 15.07 10.94
C PHE A 94 -11.71 15.55 9.93
N LEU A 95 -11.46 15.36 8.64
CA LEU A 95 -12.29 15.86 7.55
C LEU A 95 -13.01 14.70 6.87
N HIS A 96 -14.34 14.67 7.00
CA HIS A 96 -15.19 13.65 6.39
C HIS A 96 -16.04 14.19 5.24
N SER A 97 -15.59 15.26 4.58
CA SER A 97 -16.28 15.81 3.41
C SER A 97 -15.96 14.97 2.18
N TYR A 98 -16.91 14.88 1.24
CA TYR A 98 -16.71 14.14 0.00
C TYR A 98 -15.48 14.64 -0.79
N ALA A 99 -15.29 15.96 -0.86
CA ALA A 99 -14.16 16.57 -1.53
C ALA A 99 -12.82 16.20 -0.87
N ALA A 100 -12.75 16.18 0.47
CA ALA A 100 -11.54 15.75 1.17
C ALA A 100 -11.22 14.29 0.87
N ILE A 101 -12.22 13.40 0.94
CA ILE A 101 -12.07 11.97 0.62
C ILE A 101 -11.57 11.80 -0.81
N LEU A 102 -12.16 12.49 -1.78
CA LEU A 102 -11.76 12.42 -3.19
C LEU A 102 -10.29 12.84 -3.40
N ILE A 103 -9.90 13.99 -2.86
CA ILE A 103 -8.53 14.51 -3.00
C ILE A 103 -7.52 13.56 -2.34
N CYS A 104 -7.83 13.08 -1.12
CA CYS A 104 -6.95 12.17 -0.39
C CYS A 104 -6.77 10.84 -1.14
N GLN A 105 -7.84 10.28 -1.72
CA GLN A 105 -7.78 9.05 -2.51
C GLN A 105 -6.99 9.20 -3.81
N ILE A 106 -7.08 10.35 -4.48
CA ILE A 106 -6.27 10.67 -5.67
C ILE A 106 -4.79 10.75 -5.29
N LEU A 107 -4.47 11.48 -4.22
CA LEU A 107 -3.09 11.63 -3.74
C LEU A 107 -2.48 10.30 -3.30
N ALA A 108 -3.29 9.41 -2.71
CA ALA A 108 -2.88 8.08 -2.28
C ALA A 108 -2.67 7.10 -3.45
N GLY A 109 -3.44 7.22 -4.53
CA GLY A 109 -3.31 6.38 -5.72
C GLY A 109 -2.04 6.66 -6.54
N LEU A 110 -1.54 7.89 -6.52
CA LEU A 110 -0.38 8.32 -7.29
C LEU A 110 0.96 7.62 -6.94
N PRO A 111 1.36 7.47 -5.66
CA PRO A 111 2.60 6.78 -5.28
C PRO A 111 2.52 5.25 -5.35
N PHE A 112 1.32 4.67 -5.38
CA PHE A 112 1.11 3.24 -5.23
C PHE A 112 1.80 2.39 -6.32
N PRO A 113 1.74 2.75 -7.61
CA PRO A 113 2.47 2.04 -8.66
C PRO A 113 3.98 2.05 -8.48
N ALA A 114 4.56 3.16 -8.03
CA ALA A 114 6.00 3.28 -7.80
C ALA A 114 6.45 2.39 -6.62
N LEU A 115 5.64 2.32 -5.57
CA LEU A 115 5.87 1.39 -4.45
C LEU A 115 5.83 -0.06 -4.91
N ASN A 116 4.82 -0.45 -5.69
CA ASN A 116 4.68 -1.82 -6.20
C ASN A 116 5.83 -2.17 -7.17
N ALA A 117 6.15 -1.30 -8.11
CA ALA A 117 7.23 -1.51 -9.07
C ALA A 117 8.59 -1.63 -8.36
N GLY A 118 8.86 -0.78 -7.38
CA GLY A 118 10.09 -0.85 -6.59
C GLY A 118 10.18 -2.11 -5.74
N LEU A 119 9.16 -2.39 -4.93
CA LEU A 119 9.16 -3.52 -3.99
C LEU A 119 9.10 -4.87 -4.70
N LEU A 120 8.12 -5.07 -5.58
CA LEU A 120 7.92 -6.33 -6.28
C LEU A 120 8.98 -6.53 -7.35
N GLY A 121 9.38 -5.46 -8.05
CA GLY A 121 10.47 -5.50 -9.04
C GLY A 121 11.78 -5.96 -8.38
N PHE A 122 12.13 -5.39 -7.22
CA PHE A 122 13.30 -5.83 -6.46
C PHE A 122 13.15 -7.30 -6.00
N LEU A 123 12.01 -7.65 -5.40
CA LEU A 123 11.78 -8.98 -4.82
C LEU A 123 11.87 -10.08 -5.88
N TYR A 124 11.19 -9.88 -7.02
CA TYR A 124 11.12 -10.85 -8.09
C TYR A 124 12.39 -10.84 -8.93
N GLY A 125 13.01 -9.68 -9.19
CA GLY A 125 14.29 -9.59 -9.90
C GLY A 125 15.45 -10.26 -9.16
N LYS A 126 15.34 -10.41 -7.84
CA LYS A 126 16.33 -11.10 -7.01
C LYS A 126 16.00 -12.55 -6.66
N THR A 127 14.74 -12.97 -6.84
CA THR A 127 14.36 -14.35 -6.56
C THR A 127 14.85 -15.24 -7.71
N PRO A 128 15.50 -16.40 -7.43
CA PRO A 128 15.93 -17.32 -8.48
C PRO A 128 14.79 -17.74 -9.41
N ASP A 129 15.05 -17.88 -10.72
CA ASP A 129 14.04 -18.16 -11.75
C ASP A 129 13.20 -19.41 -11.45
N ASN A 130 13.82 -20.46 -10.93
CA ASN A 130 13.15 -21.72 -10.55
C ASN A 130 12.23 -21.58 -9.31
N MET A 131 12.29 -20.46 -8.61
CA MET A 131 11.53 -20.17 -7.38
C MET A 131 10.65 -18.93 -7.49
N GLN A 132 10.81 -18.10 -8.53
CA GLN A 132 10.16 -16.80 -8.66
C GLN A 132 8.63 -16.90 -8.58
N GLY A 133 8.01 -17.78 -9.38
CA GLY A 133 6.56 -17.97 -9.35
C GLY A 133 6.04 -18.48 -7.99
N ARG A 134 6.84 -19.29 -7.28
CA ARG A 134 6.48 -19.80 -5.96
C ARG A 134 6.62 -18.72 -4.88
N ALA A 135 7.63 -17.88 -4.98
CA ALA A 135 7.85 -16.77 -4.05
C ALA A 135 6.79 -15.68 -4.24
N SER A 136 6.44 -15.35 -5.49
CA SER A 136 5.30 -14.49 -5.83
C SER A 136 4.01 -15.04 -5.23
N ALA A 137 3.69 -16.33 -5.43
CA ALA A 137 2.51 -16.94 -4.83
C ALA A 137 2.48 -16.81 -3.30
N VAL A 138 3.61 -17.05 -2.61
CA VAL A 138 3.68 -16.88 -1.15
C VAL A 138 3.46 -15.43 -0.74
N PHE A 139 4.11 -14.48 -1.43
CA PHE A 139 3.98 -13.06 -1.15
C PHE A 139 2.54 -12.59 -1.36
N GLU A 140 1.98 -12.82 -2.55
CA GLU A 140 0.64 -12.37 -2.93
C GLU A 140 -0.46 -13.04 -2.13
N THR A 141 -0.33 -14.34 -1.83
CA THR A 141 -1.30 -15.04 -0.97
C THR A 141 -1.27 -14.47 0.45
N THR A 142 -0.08 -14.25 1.03
CA THR A 142 0.04 -13.73 2.39
C THR A 142 -0.52 -12.31 2.50
N VAL A 143 -0.13 -11.43 1.59
CA VAL A 143 -0.61 -10.05 1.53
C VAL A 143 -2.11 -10.02 1.19
N GLY A 144 -2.55 -10.87 0.26
CA GLY A 144 -3.92 -10.93 -0.23
C GLY A 144 -4.93 -11.43 0.80
N ILE A 145 -4.59 -12.45 1.61
CA ILE A 145 -5.47 -12.93 2.69
C ILE A 145 -5.74 -11.83 3.71
N LEU A 146 -4.69 -11.08 4.09
CA LEU A 146 -4.83 -9.95 5.01
C LEU A 146 -5.66 -8.82 4.40
N GLY A 147 -5.46 -8.54 3.11
CA GLY A 147 -6.31 -7.61 2.35
C GLY A 147 -7.77 -8.04 2.29
N ALA A 148 -8.05 -9.34 2.09
CA ALA A 148 -9.40 -9.89 2.00
C ALA A 148 -10.16 -9.86 3.35
N ALA A 149 -9.45 -9.97 4.47
CA ALA A 149 -10.05 -9.81 5.80
C ALA A 149 -10.34 -8.35 6.16
N CYS A 150 -9.70 -7.40 5.47
CA CYS A 150 -9.79 -5.97 5.78
C CYS A 150 -11.22 -5.38 5.66
N PRO A 151 -12.01 -5.65 4.59
CA PRO A 151 -13.39 -5.17 4.49
C PRO A 151 -14.30 -5.56 5.66
N ALA A 152 -14.12 -6.77 6.21
CA ALA A 152 -14.89 -7.22 7.37
C ALA A 152 -14.55 -6.39 8.62
N MET A 153 -13.25 -6.14 8.86
CA MET A 153 -12.78 -5.26 9.91
C MET A 153 -13.29 -3.82 9.72
N VAL A 154 -13.26 -3.29 8.50
CA VAL A 154 -13.78 -1.96 8.16
C VAL A 154 -15.26 -1.88 8.47
N GLY A 155 -16.06 -2.85 8.04
CA GLY A 155 -17.49 -2.89 8.30
C GLY A 155 -17.81 -2.85 9.80
N TRP A 156 -17.07 -3.61 10.61
CA TRP A 156 -17.20 -3.60 12.06
C TRP A 156 -16.77 -2.26 12.70
N LEU A 157 -15.65 -1.68 12.26
CA LEU A 157 -15.17 -0.39 12.76
C LEU A 157 -16.14 0.76 12.45
N LEU A 158 -16.77 0.74 11.28
CA LEU A 158 -17.76 1.75 10.88
C LEU A 158 -19.03 1.72 11.73
N GLN A 159 -19.35 0.59 12.36
CA GLN A 159 -20.51 0.45 13.26
C GLN A 159 -20.23 0.99 14.68
N GLN A 160 -18.98 1.34 15.00
CA GLN A 160 -18.63 1.87 16.32
C GLN A 160 -19.23 3.28 16.52
N PRO A 161 -19.97 3.52 17.62
CA PRO A 161 -20.82 4.71 17.78
C PRO A 161 -20.06 6.05 17.82
N ASP A 162 -18.81 6.07 18.32
CA ASP A 162 -18.07 7.31 18.55
C ASP A 162 -16.99 7.61 17.50
N LEU A 163 -16.40 6.58 16.88
CA LEU A 163 -15.25 6.72 15.99
C LEU A 163 -15.58 6.45 14.53
N GLY A 164 -16.40 5.43 14.23
CA GLY A 164 -16.80 5.04 12.88
C GLY A 164 -15.69 5.13 11.83
N PHE A 165 -15.84 6.05 10.88
CA PHE A 165 -14.89 6.27 9.79
C PHE A 165 -13.52 6.80 10.25
N THR A 166 -13.46 7.59 11.31
CA THR A 166 -12.19 8.03 11.91
C THR A 166 -11.37 6.84 12.44
N ALA A 167 -12.03 5.82 13.00
CA ALA A 167 -11.35 4.59 13.42
C ALA A 167 -10.74 3.84 12.23
N VAL A 168 -11.48 3.72 11.12
CA VAL A 168 -10.98 3.10 9.89
C VAL A 168 -9.75 3.86 9.36
N MET A 169 -9.83 5.19 9.32
CA MET A 169 -8.71 6.01 8.89
C MET A 169 -7.53 5.97 9.85
N GLY A 170 -7.79 5.83 11.16
CA GLY A 170 -6.78 5.60 12.18
C GLY A 170 -5.98 4.33 11.89
N VAL A 171 -6.64 3.23 11.53
CA VAL A 171 -5.98 1.98 11.11
C VAL A 171 -5.16 2.20 9.84
N ALA A 172 -5.72 2.85 8.81
CA ALA A 172 -5.02 3.09 7.55
C ALA A 172 -3.75 3.94 7.75
N VAL A 173 -3.83 5.02 8.52
CA VAL A 173 -2.69 5.88 8.87
C VAL A 173 -1.69 5.11 9.72
N ALA A 174 -2.13 4.38 10.75
CA ALA A 174 -1.26 3.60 11.62
C ALA A 174 -0.47 2.55 10.83
N CYS A 175 -1.13 1.79 9.95
CA CYS A 175 -0.47 0.82 9.08
C CYS A 175 0.52 1.48 8.12
N SER A 176 0.19 2.65 7.57
CA SER A 176 1.07 3.38 6.67
C SER A 176 2.32 3.92 7.39
N VAL A 177 2.14 4.47 8.59
CA VAL A 177 3.23 4.97 9.44
C VAL A 177 4.10 3.80 9.93
N ALA A 178 3.51 2.68 10.31
CA ALA A 178 4.25 1.47 10.68
C ALA A 178 5.04 0.93 9.48
N GLY A 179 4.44 0.87 8.29
CA GLY A 179 5.12 0.51 7.04
C GLY A 179 6.28 1.45 6.73
N LEU A 180 6.09 2.76 6.91
CA LEU A 180 7.15 3.76 6.74
C LEU A 180 8.29 3.54 7.75
N ALA A 181 7.97 3.31 9.03
CA ALA A 181 8.95 3.01 10.06
C ALA A 181 9.75 1.74 9.72
N ILE A 182 9.09 0.68 9.25
CA ILE A 182 9.75 -0.56 8.78
C ILE A 182 10.61 -0.28 7.54
N SER A 183 10.15 0.54 6.60
CA SER A 183 10.92 0.91 5.42
C SER A 183 12.20 1.67 5.80
N LEU A 184 12.10 2.60 6.76
CA LEU A 184 13.21 3.47 7.19
C LEU A 184 14.16 2.82 8.18
N ALA A 185 13.68 1.95 9.08
CA ALA A 185 14.49 1.27 10.09
C ALA A 185 14.95 -0.12 9.64
N GLY A 186 14.22 -0.73 8.71
CA GLY A 186 14.46 -2.07 8.21
C GLY A 186 15.51 -2.15 7.10
N PRO A 187 15.77 -3.36 6.59
CA PRO A 187 16.79 -3.61 5.58
C PRO A 187 16.41 -3.04 4.19
N LEU A 188 15.16 -2.61 4.01
CA LEU A 188 14.68 -2.02 2.76
C LEU A 188 15.27 -0.63 2.48
N ARG A 189 15.64 0.14 3.52
CA ARG A 189 16.19 1.50 3.36
C ARG A 189 17.46 1.58 2.52
N SER A 190 18.25 0.51 2.55
CA SER A 190 19.56 0.43 1.88
C SER A 190 19.47 -0.10 0.46
N ILE A 191 18.27 -0.40 -0.06
CA ILE A 191 18.13 -0.90 -1.42
C ILE A 191 18.47 0.23 -2.41
N PRO A 192 19.50 0.04 -3.28
CA PRO A 192 19.96 1.03 -4.24
C PRO A 192 19.05 1.07 -5.47
N THR A 193 19.50 1.72 -6.54
CA THR A 193 18.84 1.71 -7.86
C THR A 193 18.90 0.32 -8.52
N PRO A 194 18.04 0.04 -9.51
CA PRO A 194 17.93 -1.27 -10.17
C PRO A 194 19.26 -1.87 -10.66
N GLU A 195 20.14 -1.05 -11.23
CA GLU A 195 21.46 -1.47 -11.73
C GLU A 195 22.33 -2.14 -10.66
N ARG A 196 22.13 -1.75 -9.40
CA ARG A 196 22.91 -2.19 -8.24
C ARG A 196 22.15 -3.15 -7.34
N TRP A 197 20.96 -3.61 -7.75
CA TRP A 197 20.21 -4.58 -6.95
C TRP A 197 21.05 -5.81 -6.68
N SER A 198 21.85 -6.29 -7.64
CA SER A 198 22.76 -7.45 -7.52
C SER A 198 23.64 -7.43 -6.26
N GLU A 199 24.00 -6.26 -5.74
CA GLU A 199 24.82 -6.07 -4.54
C GLU A 199 24.08 -6.40 -3.21
N VAL A 200 22.75 -6.45 -3.20
CA VAL A 200 21.93 -6.64 -1.99
C VAL A 200 21.56 -8.10 -1.74
N ALA A 201 21.81 -8.61 -0.54
CA ALA A 201 21.34 -9.95 -0.13
C ALA A 201 19.87 -9.93 0.31
N LEU A 202 19.09 -10.96 -0.06
CA LEU A 202 17.71 -11.16 0.42
C LEU A 202 17.63 -11.62 1.89
#